data_AF-A0A7Y2TVE1-F1
#
_entry.id   AF-A0A7Y2TVE1-F1
#
_cell.length_a   1.000
_cell.length_b   1.000
_cell.length_c   1.000
_cell.angle_alpha   90.00
_cell.angle_beta   90.00
_cell.angle_gamma   90.00
#
_symmetry.space_group_name_H-M   'P 1'
#
loop_
_entity.id
_entity.type
_entity.pdbx_description
1 polymer ?
#
loop_
_entity_poly.entity_id
_entity_poly.type
_entity_poly.pdbx_seq_one_letter_code
_entity_poly.pdbx_strand_id
1 'polypeptide(L)' 'MTNDLPYRPCPGVVLVNQNGLIFTGERVDTPGALQMPQGGIDKGETIENAALRELEEET' A
#
# COMPACT_ATOMS: atom_id res chain seq x y z
N MET A 1 18.59 12.83 22.44
CA MET A 1 17.26 13.18 21.91
C MET A 1 17.13 12.40 20.61
N THR A 2 16.39 11.30 20.61
CA THR A 2 16.26 10.45 19.42
C THR A 2 15.52 11.22 18.33
N ASN A 3 16.10 11.24 17.13
CA ASN A 3 15.59 12.00 15.99
C ASN A 3 14.55 11.15 15.25
N ASP A 4 13.49 10.75 15.95
CA ASP A 4 12.47 9.84 15.44
C ASP A 4 11.46 10.63 14.60
N LEU A 5 11.51 10.46 13.28
CA LEU A 5 10.48 10.95 12.38
C LEU A 5 9.16 10.21 12.68
N PRO A 6 8.00 10.88 12.65
CA PRO A 6 6.73 10.24 12.97
C PRO A 6 6.38 9.18 11.91
N TYR A 7 6.05 7.97 12.37
CA TYR A 7 5.50 6.93 11.50
C TYR A 7 4.12 7.33 10.98
N ARG A 8 3.89 7.19 9.66
CA ARG A 8 2.56 7.32 9.05
C ARG A 8 1.88 5.95 9.05
N PRO A 9 0.68 5.81 9.64
CA PRO A 9 -0.13 4.61 9.49
C PRO A 9 -0.50 4.39 8.01
N CYS A 10 -0.14 3.23 7.47
CA CYS A 10 -0.40 2.85 6.09
C CYS A 10 -0.78 1.36 5.99
N PRO A 11 -1.96 0.99 5.48
CA PRO A 11 -2.23 -0.36 5.03
C PRO A 11 -1.43 -0.70 3.76
N GLY A 12 -1.06 -1.96 3.64
CA GLY A 12 -0.59 -2.55 2.39
C GLY A 12 -1.41 -3.80 2.07
N VAL A 13 -1.67 -4.04 0.79
CA VAL A 13 -2.55 -5.12 0.33
C VAL A 13 -1.74 -6.14 -0.48
N VAL A 14 -1.88 -7.42 -0.13
CA VAL A 14 -1.35 -8.52 -0.94
C VAL A 14 -2.50 -9.19 -1.68
N LEU A 15 -2.57 -8.99 -3.00
CA LEU A 15 -3.50 -9.71 -3.86
C LEU A 15 -2.86 -10.97 -4.42
N VAL A 16 -3.53 -12.10 -4.25
CA VAL A 16 -3.09 -13.42 -4.71
C VAL A 16 -4.14 -14.00 -5.66
N ASN A 17 -3.73 -14.46 -6.84
CA ASN A 17 -4.62 -15.13 -7.78
C ASN A 17 -4.73 -16.64 -7.50
N GLN A 18 -5.62 -17.34 -8.22
CA GLN A 18 -5.85 -18.78 -8.05
C GLN A 18 -4.62 -19.66 -8.38
N ASN A 19 -3.65 -19.11 -9.11
CA ASN A 19 -2.38 -19.78 -9.40
C ASN A 19 -1.31 -19.54 -8.32
N GLY A 20 -1.65 -18.82 -7.25
CA GLY A 20 -0.70 -18.48 -6.18
C GLY A 20 0.28 -17.37 -6.54
N LEU A 21 0.02 -16.61 -7.61
CA LEU A 21 0.85 -15.46 -7.99
C LEU A 21 0.37 -14.18 -7.31
N ILE A 22 1.31 -13.31 -6.94
CA ILE A 22 1.03 -12.01 -6.32
C ILE A 22 0.96 -10.89 -7.36
N PHE A 23 0.08 -9.92 -7.14
CA PHE A 23 0.08 -8.67 -7.90
C PHE A 23 1.12 -7.69 -7.35
N THR A 24 1.87 -7.06 -8.25
CA THR A 24 2.80 -5.97 -7.93
C THR A 24 2.86 -4.99 -9.10
N GLY A 25 2.97 -3.70 -8.79
CA GLY A 25 3.16 -2.63 -9.76
C GLY A 25 4.59 -2.11 -9.75
N GLU A 26 5.10 -1.74 -10.93
CA GLU A 26 6.36 -0.99 -11.04
C GLU A 26 6.11 0.49 -10.74
N ARG A 27 6.95 1.07 -9.88
CA ARG A 27 6.83 2.48 -9.51
C ARG A 27 7.17 3.38 -10.69
N VAL A 28 6.29 4.34 -10.97
CA VAL A 28 6.49 5.35 -12.03
C VAL A 28 7.73 6.23 -11.76
N ASP A 29 8.03 6.50 -10.48
CA ASP A 29 9.16 7.35 -10.08
C ASP A 29 10.50 6.61 -9.97
N THR A 30 10.47 5.28 -9.92
CA THR A 30 11.64 4.44 -9.65
C THR A 30 11.59 3.18 -10.50
N PRO A 31 12.03 3.24 -11.78
CA PRO A 31 12.03 2.08 -12.67
C PRO A 31 12.76 0.88 -12.06
N GLY A 32 12.19 -0.31 -12.22
CA GLY A 32 12.67 -1.57 -11.64
C GLY A 32 12.28 -1.79 -10.17
N ALA A 33 11.68 -0.79 -9.49
CA ALA A 33 11.17 -0.97 -8.14
C ALA A 33 9.72 -1.46 -8.18
N LEU A 34 9.53 -2.71 -7.78
CA LEU A 34 8.22 -3.34 -7.64
C LEU A 34 7.65 -3.12 -6.24
N GLN A 35 6.39 -2.76 -6.15
CA GLN A 35 5.66 -2.64 -4.88
C GLN A 35 4.27 -3.26 -4.95
N MET A 36 3.72 -3.59 -3.79
CA MET A 36 2.31 -3.94 -3.63
C MET A 36 1.49 -2.65 -3.38
N PRO A 37 0.17 -2.64 -3.66
CA PRO A 37 -0.67 -1.49 -3.37
C PRO A 37 -0.60 -1.09 -1.89
N GLN A 38 -0.41 0.20 -1.64
CA GLN A 38 -0.31 0.73 -0.29
C GLN A 38 -0.64 2.22 -0.26
N GLY A 39 -1.11 2.71 0.87
CA GLY A 39 -1.28 4.15 1.04
C GLY A 39 -1.63 4.53 2.46
N GLY A 40 -2.00 5.78 2.67
CA GLY A 40 -2.21 6.30 4.02
C GLY A 40 -3.64 6.11 4.50
N ILE A 41 -3.81 6.10 5.82
CA ILE A 41 -5.14 6.09 6.44
C ILE A 41 -5.62 7.54 6.59
N ASP A 42 -6.82 7.85 6.08
CA ASP A 42 -7.43 9.16 6.26
C ASP A 42 -8.07 9.31 7.65
N LYS A 43 -8.31 10.57 8.06
CA LYS A 43 -8.85 10.85 9.39
C LYS A 43 -10.25 10.26 9.55
N GLY A 44 -10.40 9.31 10.48
CA GLY A 44 -11.67 8.64 10.76
C GLY A 44 -11.94 7.44 9.87
N GLU A 45 -11.00 7.08 8.99
CA GLU A 45 -11.04 5.88 8.17
C GLU A 45 -10.58 4.65 9.00
N THR A 46 -11.18 3.48 8.75
CA THR A 46 -10.69 2.21 9.32
C THR A 46 -9.55 1.67 8.46
N ILE A 47 -8.73 0.78 9.03
CA ILE A 47 -7.61 0.17 8.30
C ILE A 47 -8.11 -0.60 7.08
N GLU A 48 -9.23 -1.30 7.21
CA GLU A 48 -9.85 -2.09 6.14
C GLU A 48 -10.39 -1.20 5.02
N ASN A 49 -11.06 -0.09 5.36
CA ASN A 49 -11.58 0.85 4.36
C ASN A 49 -10.43 1.52 3.60
N ALA A 50 -9.38 1.95 4.31
CA ALA A 50 -8.17 2.49 3.70
C ALA A 50 -7.52 1.47 2.75
N ALA A 51 -7.38 0.21 3.18
CA ALA A 51 -6.80 -0.85 2.35
C ALA A 51 -7.60 -1.09 1.06
N LEU A 52 -8.94 -1.11 1.13
CA LEU A 52 -9.80 -1.30 -0.04
C LEU A 52 -9.80 -0.10 -0.99
N ARG A 53 -9.80 1.12 -0.44
CA ARG A 53 -9.71 2.36 -1.23
C ARG A 53 -8.40 2.43 -2.00
N GLU A 54 -7.27 2.24 -1.32
CA GLU A 54 -5.94 2.25 -1.95
C GLU A 54 -5.80 1.14 -3.00
N LEU A 55 -6.43 -0.03 -2.75
CA LEU A 55 -6.48 -1.08 -3.76
C LEU A 55 -7.24 -0.64 -5.03
N GLU A 56 -8.38 0.03 -4.89
CA GLU A 56 -9.14 0.55 -6.04
C GLU A 56 -8.41 1.70 -6.78
N GLU A 57 -7.64 2.53 -6.07
CA GLU A 57 -6.90 3.64 -6.64
C GLU A 57 -5.63 3.23 -7.40
N GLU A 58 -4.97 2.14 -6.98
CA GLU A 58 -3.66 1.72 -7.50
C GLU A 58 -3.68 0.48 -8.42
N THR A 59 -4.84 -0.11 -8.74
CA THR A 59 -4.97 -1.26 -9.66
C THR A 59 -5.98 -1.05 -10.77
#